data_AF-A0A956CTJ7-F1
#
_entry.id   AF-A0A956CTJ7-F1
#
_cell.length_a   1.000
_cell.length_b   1.000
_cell.length_c   1.000
_cell.angle_alpha   90.00
_cell.angle_beta   90.00
_cell.angle_gamma   90.00
#
_symmetry.space_group_name_H-M   'P 1'
#
loop_
_entity.id
_entity.type
_entity.pdbx_description
1 polymer ?
#
loop_
_entity_poly.entity_id
_entity_poly.type
_entity_poly.pdbx_seq_one_letter_code
_entity_poly.pdbx_strand_id
1 'polypeptide(L)'
;MHPIVCIYPAPIPVGHRVEVLWFTEEVEGIFSGSKTHVYDAEPYIKDLDTGIEYASHRAFVHGGMKMSHQPLEVGEQANPSLRVSHRIVGVVRRCRVITCVAFSGDPLQTHLDVEVTS
;
A
#
# COMPACT_ATOMS: atom_id res chain seq x y z
N MET A 1 13.62 -7.18 -12.42
CA MET A 1 13.31 -6.03 -11.55
C MET A 1 11.85 -5.67 -11.71
N HIS A 2 11.11 -5.58 -10.62
CA HIS A 2 9.70 -5.22 -10.57
C HIS A 2 9.57 -3.83 -9.95
N PRO A 3 9.17 -2.80 -10.71
CA PRO A 3 8.98 -1.46 -10.19
C PRO A 3 7.67 -1.38 -9.40
N ILE A 4 7.70 -0.72 -8.25
CA ILE A 4 6.55 -0.54 -7.36
C ILE A 4 6.43 0.94 -7.04
N VAL A 5 5.21 1.45 -7.11
CA VAL A 5 4.86 2.80 -6.72
C VAL A 5 3.78 2.73 -5.65
N CYS A 6 4.00 3.39 -4.52
CA CYS A 6 2.96 3.59 -3.52
C CYS A 6 2.81 5.06 -3.12
N ILE A 7 1.58 5.49 -2.85
CA ILE A 7 1.22 6.88 -2.51
C ILE A 7 1.34 7.18 -1.01
N TYR A 8 2.28 6.52 -0.35
CA TYR A 8 2.60 6.71 1.07
C TYR A 8 4.10 6.49 1.30
N PRO A 9 4.68 6.97 2.41
CA PRO A 9 6.09 6.78 2.70
C PRO A 9 6.39 5.32 3.09
N ALA A 10 7.34 4.70 2.41
CA ALA A 10 7.87 3.38 2.71
C ALA A 10 9.40 3.37 2.58
N PRO A 11 10.14 4.00 3.51
CA PRO A 11 11.61 4.10 3.47
C PRO A 11 12.29 2.76 3.81
N ILE A 12 12.15 1.78 2.92
CA ILE A 12 12.71 0.44 3.09
C ILE A 12 14.19 0.44 2.64
N PRO A 13 15.13 -0.02 3.48
CA PRO A 13 16.55 -0.07 3.11
C PRO A 13 16.82 -0.99 1.92
N VAL A 14 17.80 -0.61 1.10
CA VAL A 14 18.29 -1.47 0.00
C VAL A 14 18.95 -2.72 0.60
N GLY A 15 18.64 -3.88 0.01
CA GLY A 15 19.07 -5.19 0.48
C GLY A 15 18.03 -5.92 1.34
N HIS A 16 17.01 -5.22 1.82
CA HIS A 16 15.96 -5.84 2.64
C HIS A 16 15.05 -6.75 1.82
N ARG A 17 14.62 -7.85 2.43
CA ARG A 17 13.57 -8.74 1.89
C ARG A 17 12.20 -8.13 2.15
N VAL A 18 11.33 -8.15 1.15
CA VAL A 18 9.98 -7.62 1.23
C VAL A 18 8.96 -8.60 0.67
N GLU A 19 7.78 -8.61 1.30
CA GLU A 19 6.55 -9.12 0.70
C GLU A 19 5.69 -7.92 0.28
N VAL A 20 5.14 -7.97 -0.94
CA VAL A 20 4.25 -6.94 -1.45
C VAL A 20 2.96 -7.58 -1.92
N LEU A 21 1.85 -7.05 -1.43
CA LEU A 21 0.49 -7.49 -1.72
C LEU A 21 -0.29 -6.34 -2.34
N TRP A 22 -1.00 -6.62 -3.42
CA TRP A 22 -1.99 -5.70 -3.99
C TRP A 22 -3.37 -6.25 -3.74
N PHE A 23 -4.33 -5.33 -3.62
CA PHE A 23 -5.70 -5.67 -3.28
C PHE A 23 -6.70 -5.22 -4.33
N THR A 24 -7.77 -5.99 -4.41
CA THR A 24 -9.02 -5.62 -5.05
C THR A 24 -10.16 -5.58 -4.03
N GLU A 25 -11.18 -4.81 -4.35
CA GLU A 25 -12.42 -4.75 -3.58
C GLU A 25 -13.61 -4.84 -4.54
N GLU A 26 -14.56 -5.70 -4.23
CA GLU A 26 -15.84 -5.74 -4.94
C GLU A 26 -16.78 -4.73 -4.29
N VAL A 27 -17.16 -3.71 -5.06
CA VAL A 27 -18.11 -2.70 -4.64
C VAL A 27 -19.42 -2.94 -5.37
N GLU A 28 -20.47 -3.27 -4.62
CA GLU A 28 -21.82 -3.39 -5.17
C GLU A 28 -22.36 -2.00 -5.53
N GLY A 29 -22.63 -1.77 -6.81
CA GLY A 29 -23.32 -0.57 -7.26
C GLY A 29 -24.83 -0.72 -7.14
N ILE A 30 -25.49 0.24 -6.48
CA ILE A 30 -26.96 0.28 -6.28
C ILE A 30 -27.73 0.27 -7.63
N PHE A 31 -27.09 0.59 -8.76
CA PHE A 31 -27.73 0.63 -10.09
C PHE A 31 -26.93 0.02 -11.26
N SER A 32 -25.71 -0.52 -11.07
CA SER A 32 -24.83 -0.86 -12.20
C SER A 32 -24.10 -2.21 -12.12
N GLY A 33 -24.56 -3.13 -11.28
CA GLY A 33 -23.82 -4.38 -11.02
C GLY A 33 -22.57 -4.17 -10.15
N SER A 34 -21.90 -5.28 -9.82
CA SER A 34 -20.65 -5.23 -9.05
C SER A 34 -19.51 -4.63 -9.88
N LYS A 35 -18.73 -3.75 -9.26
CA LYS A 35 -17.49 -3.22 -9.84
C LYS A 35 -16.31 -3.65 -8.98
N THR A 36 -15.29 -4.21 -9.61
CA THR A 36 -14.02 -4.50 -8.94
C THR A 36 -13.15 -3.25 -8.99
N HIS A 37 -12.82 -2.70 -7.83
CA HIS A 37 -11.83 -1.64 -7.71
C HIS A 37 -10.45 -2.26 -7.45
N VAL A 38 -9.42 -1.72 -8.10
CA VAL A 38 -8.03 -2.18 -7.98
C VAL A 38 -7.20 -1.08 -7.33
N TYR A 39 -6.44 -1.42 -6.29
CA TYR A 39 -5.63 -0.47 -5.51
C TYR A 39 -4.14 -0.56 -5.88
N ASP A 40 -3.81 -0.34 -7.15
CA ASP A 40 -2.44 -0.55 -7.67
C ASP A 40 -1.37 0.32 -7.00
N ALA A 41 -1.75 1.53 -6.59
CA ALA A 41 -0.85 2.50 -5.95
C ALA A 41 -0.91 2.47 -4.41
N GLU A 42 -1.68 1.55 -3.82
CA GLU A 42 -1.78 1.37 -2.37
C GLU A 42 -1.53 -0.10 -1.99
N PRO A 43 -0.38 -0.70 -2.37
CA PRO A 43 -0.07 -2.05 -1.91
C PRO A 43 0.04 -2.11 -0.38
N TYR A 44 0.08 -3.30 0.18
CA TYR A 44 0.65 -3.55 1.50
C TYR A 44 2.06 -4.10 1.30
N ILE A 45 3.03 -3.52 1.98
CA ILE A 45 4.44 -3.91 1.91
C ILE A 45 4.90 -4.28 3.32
N LYS A 46 5.39 -5.51 3.49
CA LYS A 46 6.02 -5.96 4.72
C LYS A 46 7.52 -6.11 4.51
N ASP A 47 8.30 -5.38 5.31
CA ASP A 47 9.74 -5.63 5.42
C ASP A 47 9.94 -6.89 6.27
N LEU A 48 10.42 -7.96 5.62
CA LEU A 48 10.59 -9.27 6.24
C LEU A 48 11.83 -9.34 7.14
N ASP A 49 12.73 -8.36 7.05
CA ASP A 49 13.94 -8.30 7.87
C ASP A 49 13.69 -7.55 9.18
N THR A 50 12.81 -6.54 9.17
CA THR A 50 12.49 -5.72 10.35
C THR A 50 11.11 -6.00 10.94
N GLY A 51 10.21 -6.62 10.18
CA GLY A 51 8.81 -6.81 10.54
C GLY A 51 7.93 -5.57 10.36
N ILE A 52 8.48 -4.45 9.88
CA ILE A 52 7.73 -3.20 9.69
C ILE A 52 6.75 -3.35 8.52
N GLU A 53 5.52 -2.87 8.74
CA GLU A 53 4.43 -2.90 7.77
C GLU A 53 4.18 -1.48 7.23
N TYR A 54 4.13 -1.35 5.91
CA TYR A 54 3.85 -0.12 5.20
C TYR A 54 2.59 -0.32 4.37
N ALA A 55 1.53 0.40 4.70
CA ALA A 55 0.27 0.32 3.96
C ALA A 55 -0.54 1.60 4.15
N SER A 56 -1.54 1.80 3.27
CA SER A 56 -2.57 2.77 3.55
C SER A 56 -3.57 2.22 4.57
N HIS A 57 -4.28 3.12 5.27
CA HIS A 57 -5.33 2.76 6.22
C HIS A 57 -6.36 1.75 5.68
N ARG A 58 -6.56 1.69 4.35
CA ARG A 58 -7.52 0.77 3.71
C ARG A 58 -7.17 -0.69 3.94
N ALA A 59 -5.89 -1.03 4.13
CA ALA A 59 -5.45 -2.39 4.38
C ALA A 59 -5.95 -2.94 5.73
N PHE A 60 -6.41 -2.07 6.62
CA PHE A 60 -6.81 -2.39 7.98
C PHE A 60 -8.28 -2.06 8.23
N VAL A 61 -8.88 -2.70 9.23
CA VAL A 61 -10.15 -2.27 9.80
C VAL A 61 -9.94 -0.91 10.44
N HIS A 62 -10.78 0.07 10.11
CA HIS A 62 -10.75 1.39 10.74
C HIS A 62 -12.17 1.90 11.01
N GLY A 63 -12.31 2.67 12.08
CA GLY A 63 -13.57 3.33 12.43
C GLY A 63 -13.63 4.74 11.87
N GLY A 64 -14.81 5.15 11.37
CA GLY A 64 -15.09 6.54 11.02
C GLY A 64 -14.49 7.03 9.69
N MET A 65 -14.61 8.33 9.45
CA MET A 65 -14.11 9.01 8.25
C MET A 65 -12.77 9.68 8.54
N LYS A 66 -11.84 9.63 7.58
CA LYS A 66 -10.58 10.35 7.64
C LYS A 66 -10.84 11.87 7.66
N MET A 67 -10.45 12.53 8.74
CA MET A 67 -10.53 13.98 8.88
C MET A 67 -9.16 14.63 8.61
N SER A 68 -9.16 15.86 8.09
CA SER A 68 -7.90 16.57 7.83
C SER A 68 -7.15 16.85 9.14
N HIS A 69 -5.83 16.66 9.13
CA HIS A 69 -4.92 16.89 10.25
C HIS A 69 -5.21 16.09 11.54
N GLN A 70 -6.07 15.07 11.46
CA GLN A 70 -6.35 14.18 12.59
C GLN A 70 -5.81 12.79 12.29
N PRO A 71 -5.16 12.13 13.27
CA PRO A 71 -4.84 10.72 13.17
C PRO A 71 -6.12 9.92 12.93
N LEU A 72 -6.06 8.95 12.01
CA LEU A 72 -7.10 7.94 11.84
C LEU A 72 -6.71 6.73 12.70
N GLU A 73 -7.57 6.33 13.62
CA GLU A 73 -7.37 5.08 14.36
C GLU A 73 -7.56 3.89 13.42
N VAL A 74 -6.53 3.05 13.32
CA VAL A 74 -6.51 1.83 12.53
C VAL A 74 -6.34 0.64 13.47
N GLY A 75 -7.16 -0.40 13.27
CA GLY A 75 -7.06 -1.65 14.01
C GLY A 75 -5.95 -2.55 13.46
N GLU A 76 -5.61 -3.59 14.22
CA GLU A 76 -4.59 -4.58 13.82
C GLU A 76 -5.08 -5.57 12.77
N GLN A 77 -6.41 -5.68 12.60
CA GLN A 77 -7.02 -6.65 11.70
C GLN A 77 -7.01 -6.14 10.26
N ALA A 78 -6.71 -7.04 9.32
CA ALA A 78 -6.83 -6.75 7.89
C ALA A 78 -8.28 -6.45 7.50
N ASN A 79 -8.47 -5.53 6.54
CA ASN A 79 -9.79 -5.18 6.05
C ASN A 79 -10.45 -6.40 5.34
N PRO A 80 -11.59 -6.91 5.86
CA PRO A 80 -12.22 -8.12 5.33
C PRO A 80 -12.86 -7.94 3.96
N SER A 81 -13.05 -6.71 3.49
CA SER A 81 -13.58 -6.41 2.15
C SER A 81 -12.52 -6.52 1.05
N LEU A 82 -11.24 -6.49 1.42
CA LEU A 82 -10.14 -6.60 0.46
C LEU A 82 -9.82 -8.05 0.12
N ARG A 83 -9.43 -8.29 -1.13
CA ARG A 83 -8.92 -9.57 -1.63
C ARG A 83 -7.54 -9.35 -2.22
N VAL A 84 -6.59 -10.22 -1.92
CA VAL A 84 -5.26 -10.16 -2.54
C VAL A 84 -5.40 -10.51 -4.02
N SER A 85 -5.06 -9.56 -4.89
CA SER A 85 -5.08 -9.74 -6.35
C SER A 85 -3.72 -10.18 -6.88
N HIS A 86 -2.65 -9.69 -6.27
CA HIS A 86 -1.29 -9.99 -6.66
C HIS A 86 -0.37 -10.02 -5.45
N ARG A 87 0.66 -10.86 -5.51
CA ARG A 87 1.68 -11.01 -4.46
C ARG A 87 3.03 -11.22 -5.10
N ILE A 88 4.04 -10.51 -4.60
CA ILE A 88 5.45 -10.79 -4.87
C ILE A 88 6.24 -10.84 -3.58
N VAL A 89 7.32 -11.60 -3.60
CA VAL A 89 8.36 -11.60 -2.55
C VAL A 89 9.70 -11.35 -3.24
N GLY A 90 10.55 -10.51 -2.65
CA GLY A 90 11.82 -10.18 -3.27
C GLY A 90 12.72 -9.31 -2.40
N VAL A 91 13.80 -8.81 -3.01
CA VAL A 91 14.79 -7.96 -2.35
C VAL A 91 14.75 -6.54 -2.92
N VAL A 92 14.74 -5.54 -2.05
CA VAL A 92 14.79 -4.13 -2.46
C VAL A 92 16.17 -3.82 -3.04
N ARG A 93 16.23 -3.38 -4.30
CA ARG A 93 17.46 -2.92 -4.95
C ARG A 93 17.54 -1.41 -5.06
N ARG A 94 16.41 -0.74 -5.00
CA ARG A 94 16.32 0.73 -4.97
C ARG A 94 15.11 1.17 -4.16
N CYS A 95 15.28 2.25 -3.41
CA CYS A 95 14.20 2.92 -2.71
C CYS A 95 14.37 4.43 -2.90
N ARG A 96 13.29 5.10 -3.29
CA ARG A 96 13.23 6.55 -3.41
C ARG A 96 11.93 7.04 -2.81
N VAL A 97 12.01 7.82 -1.74
CA VAL A 97 10.88 8.57 -1.20
C VAL A 97 10.86 9.94 -1.84
N ILE A 98 9.71 10.33 -2.37
CA ILE A 98 9.49 11.54 -3.17
C ILE A 98 8.41 12.36 -2.48
N THR A 99 8.70 13.62 -2.21
CA THR A 99 7.68 14.61 -1.84
C THR A 99 7.11 15.20 -3.12
N CYS A 100 5.84 14.94 -3.39
CA CYS A 100 5.13 15.45 -4.54
C CYS A 100 4.54 16.81 -4.18
N VAL A 101 5.03 17.89 -4.81
CA VAL A 101 4.53 19.24 -4.56
C VAL A 101 3.16 19.41 -5.21
N ALA A 102 2.10 19.58 -4.40
CA ALA A 102 0.74 19.80 -4.89
C ALA A 102 0.03 20.94 -4.14
N PHE A 103 -0.96 21.55 -4.79
CA PHE A 103 -1.70 22.69 -4.23
C PHE A 103 -2.49 22.36 -2.95
N SER A 104 -2.84 21.09 -2.75
CA SER A 104 -3.66 20.61 -1.62
C SER A 104 -2.85 19.87 -0.54
N GLY A 105 -1.54 20.12 -0.47
CA GLY A 105 -0.59 19.46 0.42
C GLY A 105 0.54 18.77 -0.35
N ASP A 106 1.57 18.33 0.37
CA ASP A 106 2.73 17.66 -0.21
C ASP A 106 2.67 16.14 0.04
N PRO A 107 1.89 15.36 -0.75
CA PRO A 107 1.82 13.92 -0.56
C PRO A 107 3.19 13.28 -0.77
N LEU A 108 3.47 12.24 0.02
CA LEU A 108 4.64 11.42 -0.16
C LEU A 108 4.32 10.24 -1.07
N GLN A 109 5.26 9.93 -1.95
CA GLN A 109 5.22 8.77 -2.83
C GLN A 109 6.53 8.00 -2.66
N THR A 110 6.47 6.68 -2.66
CA THR A 110 7.68 5.84 -2.66
C THR A 110 7.76 5.05 -3.95
N HIS A 111 8.96 5.04 -4.56
CA HIS A 111 9.32 4.17 -5.67
C HIS A 111 10.29 3.11 -5.15
N LEU A 112 9.94 1.83 -5.36
CA LEU A 112 10.81 0.70 -5.05
C LEU A 112 11.10 -0.07 -6.33
N ASP A 113 12.35 -0.51 -6.48
CA ASP A 113 12.70 -1.52 -7.48
C ASP A 113 13.01 -2.82 -6.72
N VAL A 114 12.16 -3.83 -6.90
CA VAL A 114 12.26 -5.12 -6.20
C VAL A 114 12.75 -6.21 -7.15
N GLU A 115 13.79 -6.92 -6.74
CA GLU A 115 14.20 -8.15 -7.41
C GLU A 115 13.39 -9.31 -6.86
N VAL A 116 12.45 -9.83 -7.66
CA VAL A 116 11.58 -10.93 -7.26
C VAL A 116 12.40 -12.21 -7.09
N THR A 117 12.26 -12.85 -5.94
CA THR A 117 12.82 -14.17 -5.65
C THR A 117 11.72 -15.20 -5.76
N SER A 118 11.92 -16.18 -6.63
CA SER A 118 11.02 -17.32 -6.86
C SER A 118 10.67 -18.08 -5.59
#